data_AF-A0A2I9CPC0-F1
#
_entry.id   AF-A0A2I9CPC0-F1
#
_cell.length_a   1.000
_cell.length_b   1.000
_cell.length_c   1.000
_cell.angle_alpha   90.00
_cell.angle_beta   90.00
_cell.angle_gamma   90.00
#
_symmetry.space_group_name_H-M   'P 1'
#
loop_
_entity.id
_entity.type
_entity.pdbx_description
1 polymer ?
#
loop_
_entity_poly.entity_id
_entity_poly.type
_entity_poly.pdbx_seq_one_letter_code
_entity_poly.pdbx_strand_id
1 'polypeptide(L)' 'MHNWMNTHLIITTTDTKQHQAHQHWSAGRELTDADLATLMAVLSPLFADTIISITVQTVTEFAD' A
#
# COMPACT_ATOMS: atom_id res chain seq x y z
N MET A 1 -19.41 -4.35 -19.03
CA MET A 1 -19.04 -5.01 -17.75
C MET A 1 -17.89 -5.98 -17.93
N HIS A 2 -16.69 -5.41 -17.88
CA HIS A 2 -15.45 -6.17 -17.74
C HIS A 2 -15.03 -6.09 -16.26
N ASN A 3 -14.75 -7.23 -15.64
CA ASN A 3 -14.24 -7.24 -14.26
C ASN A 3 -12.72 -7.21 -14.33
N TRP A 4 -12.10 -6.33 -13.56
CA TRP A 4 -10.66 -6.23 -13.46
C TRP A 4 -10.27 -6.30 -12.00
N MET A 5 -9.18 -7.02 -11.74
CA MET A 5 -8.66 -7.21 -10.39
C MET A 5 -7.61 -6.13 -10.15
N ASN A 6 -7.87 -5.25 -9.19
CA ASN A 6 -7.03 -4.12 -8.87
C ASN A 6 -6.42 -4.31 -7.48
N THR A 7 -5.13 -4.02 -7.32
CA THR A 7 -4.51 -4.05 -6.00
C THR A 7 -4.45 -2.65 -5.43
N HIS A 8 -5.02 -2.52 -4.23
CA HIS A 8 -4.97 -1.34 -3.39
C HIS A 8 -3.90 -1.50 -2.33
N LEU A 9 -3.03 -0.50 -2.23
CA LEU A 9 -2.00 -0.41 -1.22
C LEU A 9 -2.41 0.67 -0.22
N ILE A 10 -2.53 0.30 1.04
CA ILE A 10 -2.82 1.21 2.14
C ILE A 10 -1.61 1.23 3.05
N ILE A 11 -1.02 2.41 3.24
CA ILE A 11 0.08 2.61 4.17
C ILE A 11 -0.39 3.50 5.30
N THR A 12 -0.35 2.94 6.50
CA THR A 12 -0.57 3.67 7.74
C THR A 12 0.77 3.84 8.45
N THR A 13 1.18 5.08 8.61
CA THR A 13 2.35 5.43 9.43
C THR A 13 1.87 6.04 10.74
N THR A 14 2.46 5.62 11.85
CA THR A 14 2.22 6.19 13.18
C THR A 14 3.55 6.67 13.72
N ASP A 15 3.66 7.99 13.96
CA ASP A 15 4.85 8.55 14.58
C ASP A 15 4.87 8.32 16.10
N THR A 16 6.02 8.60 16.73
CA THR A 16 6.19 8.52 18.19
C THR A 16 5.27 9.45 18.97
N LYS A 17 4.65 10.44 18.30
CA LYS A 17 3.66 11.38 18.85
C LYS A 17 2.22 10.95 18.55
N GLN A 18 2.02 9.72 18.05
CA GLN A 18 0.73 9.14 17.66
C GLN A 18 0.02 9.85 16.50
N HIS A 19 0.71 10.67 15.71
CA HIS A 19 0.12 11.16 14.47
C HIS A 19 0.04 10.03 13.45
N GLN A 20 -1.15 9.87 12.87
CA GLN A 20 -1.42 8.88 11.85
C GLN A 20 -1.54 9.53 10.48
N ALA A 21 -0.79 9.03 9.51
CA ALA A 21 -0.99 9.37 8.10
C ALA A 21 -1.39 8.13 7.31
N HIS A 22 -2.44 8.29 6.50
CA HIS A 22 -2.99 7.25 5.64
C HIS A 22 -2.78 7.65 4.18
N GLN A 23 -2.12 6.78 3.42
CA GLN A 23 -1.96 6.92 1.98
C GLN A 23 -2.55 5.70 1.28
N HIS A 24 -3.34 5.94 0.24
CA HIS A 24 -4.00 4.93 -0.57
C HIS A 24 -3.58 5.06 -2.02
N TRP A 25 -3.13 3.96 -2.62
CA TRP A 25 -2.77 3.88 -4.03
C TRP A 25 -3.43 2.69 -4.68
N SER A 26 -3.99 2.89 -5.88
CA SER A 26 -4.51 1.83 -6.74
C SER A 26 -3.50 1.56 -7.86
N ALA A 27 -2.97 0.34 -7.93
CA ALA A 27 -1.89 0.01 -8.86
C ALA A 27 -2.37 -0.26 -10.30
N GLY A 28 -3.69 -0.39 -10.54
CA GLY A 28 -4.27 -0.75 -11.84
C GLY A 28 -3.87 -2.14 -12.34
N ARG A 29 -3.12 -2.90 -11.52
CA ARG A 29 -2.60 -4.24 -11.75
C ARG A 29 -2.37 -4.93 -10.42
N GLU A 30 -2.22 -6.25 -10.47
CA GLU A 30 -1.81 -7.02 -9.31
C GLU A 30 -0.37 -6.69 -8.90
N LEU A 31 -0.13 -6.47 -7.60
CA LEU A 31 1.23 -6.28 -7.08
C LEU A 31 1.90 -7.64 -6.86
N THR A 32 3.11 -7.80 -7.38
CA THR A 32 3.93 -8.99 -7.16
C THR A 32 4.74 -8.88 -5.87
N ASP A 33 5.27 -10.01 -5.39
CA ASP A 33 6.22 -10.03 -4.26
C ASP A 33 7.45 -9.14 -4.51
N ALA A 34 7.88 -9.02 -5.77
CA ALA A 34 9.00 -8.16 -6.16
C ALA A 34 8.63 -6.66 -6.07
N ASP A 35 7.41 -6.30 -6.46
CA ASP A 35 6.90 -4.93 -6.29
C ASP A 35 6.83 -4.57 -4.80
N LEU A 36 6.36 -5.48 -3.97
CA LEU A 36 6.27 -5.29 -2.51
C LEU A 36 7.66 -5.18 -1.87
N ALA A 37 8.61 -6.02 -2.25
CA ALA A 37 9.99 -5.94 -1.77
C ALA A 37 10.65 -4.61 -2.15
N THR A 38 10.41 -4.13 -3.37
CA THR A 38 10.90 -2.83 -3.85
C THR A 38 10.27 -1.68 -3.05
N LEU A 39 8.97 -1.74 -2.82
CA LEU A 39 8.24 -0.76 -2.02
C LEU A 39 8.82 -0.70 -0.60
N MET A 40 8.98 -1.85 0.06
CA MET A 40 9.57 -1.95 1.40
C MET A 40 10.97 -1.32 1.44
N ALA A 41 11.82 -1.59 0.44
CA ALA A 41 13.16 -1.03 0.39
C ALA A 41 13.19 0.50 0.22
N VAL A 42 12.29 1.07 -0.59
CA VAL A 42 12.16 2.53 -0.76
C VAL A 42 11.66 3.20 0.52
N LEU A 43 10.78 2.50 1.23
CA LEU A 43 10.06 3.02 2.37
C LEU A 43 10.84 2.89 3.68
N SER A 44 11.56 1.79 3.90
CA SER A 44 12.33 1.53 5.13
C SER A 44 13.17 2.72 5.66
N PRO A 45 13.87 3.51 4.83
CA PRO A 45 14.66 4.66 5.31
C PRO A 45 13.80 5.81 5.87
N LEU A 46 12.57 5.97 5.39
CA LEU A 46 11.67 7.04 5.82
C LEU A 46 11.11 6.81 7.23
N PHE A 47 11.39 5.63 7.79
CA PHE A 47 10.56 4.99 8.79
C PHE A 47 11.31 4.55 10.05
N ALA A 48 12.58 4.95 10.17
CA ALA A 48 13.49 4.56 11.25
C ALA A 48 12.94 4.83 12.66
N ASP A 49 12.06 5.84 12.83
CA ASP A 49 11.50 6.26 14.11
C ASP A 49 9.95 6.14 14.17
N THR A 50 9.31 5.41 13.26
CA THR A 50 7.84 5.32 13.15
C THR A 50 7.35 3.88 13.08
N ILE A 51 6.21 3.58 13.73
CA ILE A 51 5.53 2.28 13.60
C ILE A 51 4.67 2.30 12.35
N ILE A 52 4.76 1.26 11.53
CA ILE A 52 4.13 1.24 10.21
C ILE A 52 3.38 -0.04 9.99
N SER A 53 2.14 0.15 9.54
CA SER A 53 1.30 -0.92 9.04
C SER A 53 1.10 -0.71 7.56
N ILE A 54 1.55 -1.66 6.75
CA ILE A 54 1.27 -1.71 5.33
C ILE A 54 0.24 -2.81 5.12
N THR A 55 -0.90 -2.44 4.56
CA THR A 55 -1.97 -3.36 4.20
C THR A 55 -2.09 -3.38 2.68
N VAL A 56 -1.87 -4.55 2.09
CA VAL A 56 -2.12 -4.80 0.67
C VAL A 56 -3.50 -5.47 0.56
N GLN A 57 -4.39 -4.89 -0.22
CA GLN A 57 -5.72 -5.43 -0.47
C GLN A 57 -5.95 -5.58 -1.97
N THR A 58 -6.30 -6.78 -2.41
CA THR A 58 -6.75 -6.99 -3.79
C THR A 58 -8.27 -6.83 -3.83
N VAL A 59 -8.76 -5.94 -4.68
CA VAL A 59 -10.18 -5.62 -4.86
C VAL A 59 -10.58 -5.94 -6.28
N THR A 60 -11.66 -6.71 -6.46
CA THR A 60 -12.27 -6.91 -7.77
C THR A 60 -13.16 -5.71 -8.06
N GLU A 61 -12.81 -4.94 -9.09
CA GLU A 61 -13.53 -3.74 -9.51
C GLU A 61 -14.30 -4.00 -10.81
N PHE A 62 -15.44 -3.32 -10.96
CA PHE A 62 -16.27 -3.38 -12.15
C PHE A 62 -15.90 -2.22 -13.08
N ALA A 63 -15.49 -2.49 -14.32
CA ALA A 63 -15.45 -1.48 -15.36
C ALA A 63 -16.81 -1.45 -16.07
N ASP A 64 -17.47 -0.28 -16.04
CA ASP A 64 -18.71 -0.01 -16.79
C ASP A 64 -18.46 -0.17 -18.30
#